data_AF-A0A2K5ZXY2-F1
#
_entry.id   AF-A0A2K5ZXY2-F1
#
_cell.length_a   1.000
_cell.length_b   1.000
_cell.length_c   1.000
_cell.angle_alpha   90.00
_cell.angle_beta   90.00
_cell.angle_gamma   90.00
#
_symmetry.space_group_name_H-M   'P 1'
#
loop_
_entity.id
_entity.type
_entity.pdbx_description
1 polymer ?
#
loop_
_entity_poly.entity_id
_entity_poly.type
_entity_poly.pdbx_seq_one_letter_code
_entity_poly.pdbx_strand_id
1 'polypeptide(L)'
;MDPGDPTGDPATGERHCTGQDPLLLLQALQTLWSTRERQQLQEEAWRGFAALDDPLAGLLDMLESCRGRRGEGPSLEAWISRQLQCWLQAQPCPSPAQHSLRLKQLQARAIRVLTESPPSLVAPLTSIFQLQHADRSCLLVHVHRLHQEGRFREAVMLGTTLKLQPELDVEKMSVPLLLQDKVALMERYVAGFPDLQRRLLALMDSWCQPGFDIKDVASYHVTAAGAAASGEERLGLAAAQPSSPK
;
A
#
# COMPACT_ATOMS: atom_id res chain seq x y z
N MET A 1 58.78 -1.20 -45.69
CA MET A 1 58.81 -1.41 -44.23
C MET A 1 57.40 -1.25 -43.72
N ASP A 2 57.01 -2.21 -42.90
CA ASP A 2 55.82 -2.39 -42.03
C ASP A 2 55.28 -1.11 -41.34
N PRO A 3 54.11 -1.15 -40.66
CA PRO A 3 52.87 -1.92 -40.87
C PRO A 3 51.63 -1.00 -40.90
N GLY A 4 50.45 -1.60 -41.17
CA GLY A 4 49.17 -0.96 -40.90
C GLY A 4 48.78 -0.99 -39.42
N ASP A 5 47.82 -0.15 -39.03
CA ASP A 5 46.92 -0.44 -37.91
C ASP A 5 45.58 0.30 -38.12
N PRO A 6 44.42 -0.34 -37.86
CA PRO A 6 43.10 0.20 -38.10
C PRO A 6 42.50 0.73 -36.80
N THR A 7 42.30 2.04 -36.68
CA THR A 7 41.55 2.58 -35.55
C THR A 7 40.08 2.67 -35.97
N GLY A 8 39.38 1.57 -35.77
CA GLY A 8 37.93 1.59 -35.62
C GLY A 8 37.59 2.34 -34.34
N ASP A 9 36.85 3.43 -34.47
CA ASP A 9 36.18 4.01 -33.32
C ASP A 9 35.09 3.03 -32.88
N PRO A 10 35.14 2.52 -31.64
CA PRO A 10 34.09 1.67 -31.13
C PRO A 10 32.85 2.54 -30.99
N ALA A 11 31.75 1.96 -31.44
CA ALA A 11 30.38 2.37 -31.19
C ALA A 11 30.27 3.29 -29.98
N THR A 12 29.67 4.45 -30.21
CA THR A 12 28.90 5.20 -29.21
C THR A 12 28.12 4.16 -28.42
N GLY A 13 28.67 3.77 -27.27
CA GLY A 13 27.99 2.96 -26.30
C GLY A 13 26.89 3.85 -25.78
N GLU A 14 25.78 3.89 -26.50
CA GLU A 14 24.47 4.02 -25.90
C GLU A 14 24.46 2.95 -24.83
N ARG A 15 24.90 3.34 -23.63
CA ARG A 15 24.52 2.71 -22.39
C ARG A 15 23.03 2.93 -22.30
N HIS A 16 22.29 2.18 -23.11
CA HIS A 16 20.92 1.85 -22.84
C HIS A 16 20.97 1.29 -21.43
N CYS A 17 20.46 2.07 -20.49
CA CYS A 17 20.04 1.57 -19.20
C CYS A 17 18.94 0.55 -19.50
N THR A 18 19.31 -0.66 -19.89
CA THR A 18 18.41 -1.81 -19.91
C THR A 18 18.27 -2.25 -18.47
N GLY A 19 17.63 -1.42 -17.65
CA GLY A 19 17.17 -1.82 -16.34
C GLY A 19 16.29 -3.04 -16.49
N GLN A 20 16.46 -4.00 -15.58
CA GLN A 20 15.64 -5.20 -15.58
C GLN A 20 14.17 -4.81 -15.31
N ASP A 21 13.24 -5.38 -16.07
CA ASP A 21 11.79 -5.18 -15.82
C ASP A 21 11.39 -5.85 -14.48
N PRO A 22 10.79 -5.10 -13.53
CA PRO A 22 10.29 -5.64 -12.27
C PRO A 22 9.36 -6.85 -12.43
N LEU A 23 8.55 -6.91 -13.49
CA LEU A 23 7.61 -8.00 -13.70
C LEU A 23 8.28 -9.28 -14.23
N LEU A 24 9.34 -9.13 -15.03
CA LEU A 24 10.17 -10.27 -15.45
C LEU A 24 10.92 -10.87 -14.25
N LEU A 25 11.43 -10.03 -13.35
CA LEU A 25 12.01 -10.48 -12.09
C LEU A 25 10.97 -11.23 -11.24
N LEU A 26 9.77 -10.67 -11.09
CA LEU A 26 8.69 -11.33 -10.36
C LEU A 26 8.35 -12.71 -10.93
N GLN A 27 8.29 -12.84 -12.26
CA GLN A 27 8.02 -14.11 -12.92
C GLN A 27 9.12 -15.15 -12.65
N ALA A 28 10.40 -14.75 -12.72
CA ALA A 28 11.51 -15.61 -12.36
C ALA A 28 11.43 -16.06 -10.89
N LEU A 29 11.16 -15.14 -9.96
CA LEU A 29 10.99 -15.46 -8.55
C LEU A 29 9.79 -16.38 -8.29
N GLN A 30 8.68 -16.22 -9.03
CA GLN A 30 7.53 -17.12 -8.95
C GLN A 30 7.88 -18.55 -9.38
N THR A 31 8.65 -18.72 -10.47
CA THR A 31 9.09 -20.04 -10.92
C THR A 31 9.99 -20.72 -9.89
N LEU A 32 10.97 -20.01 -9.33
CA LEU A 32 11.88 -20.53 -8.31
C LEU A 32 11.19 -20.76 -6.96
N TRP A 33 10.13 -20.00 -6.64
CA TRP A 33 9.32 -20.24 -5.46
C TRP A 33 8.61 -21.60 -5.52
N SER A 34 8.19 -22.03 -6.72
CA SER A 34 7.51 -23.32 -6.92
C SER A 34 8.44 -24.52 -6.74
N THR A 35 9.72 -24.38 -7.06
CA THR A 35 10.75 -25.42 -6.91
C THR A 35 11.35 -25.48 -5.50
N ARG A 36 11.01 -24.52 -4.62
CA ARG A 36 11.47 -24.40 -3.22
C ARG A 36 12.99 -24.28 -3.04
N GLU A 37 13.72 -23.81 -4.05
CA GLU A 37 15.17 -23.61 -3.99
C GLU A 37 15.54 -22.28 -3.32
N ARG A 38 15.49 -22.26 -1.98
CA ARG A 38 15.59 -21.01 -1.19
C ARG A 38 16.89 -20.22 -1.36
N GLN A 39 18.02 -20.89 -1.60
CA GLN A 39 19.32 -20.23 -1.71
C GLN A 39 19.45 -19.50 -3.06
N GLN A 40 19.16 -20.19 -4.17
CA GLN A 40 19.12 -19.59 -5.50
C GLN A 40 18.08 -18.47 -5.59
N LEU A 41 16.92 -18.65 -4.95
CA LEU A 41 15.88 -17.63 -4.91
C LEU A 41 16.38 -16.32 -4.27
N GLN A 42 17.15 -16.39 -3.17
CA GLN A 42 17.71 -15.20 -2.54
C GLN A 42 18.75 -14.53 -3.43
N GLU A 43 19.66 -15.31 -4.03
CA GLU A 43 20.70 -14.79 -4.93
C GLU A 43 20.10 -14.11 -6.16
N GLU A 44 19.10 -14.73 -6.79
CA GLU A 44 18.39 -14.18 -7.94
C GLU A 44 17.59 -12.94 -7.56
N ALA A 45 16.96 -12.92 -6.38
CA ALA A 45 16.28 -11.74 -5.88
C ALA A 45 17.24 -10.56 -5.69
N TRP A 46 18.38 -10.78 -5.03
CA TRP A 46 19.35 -9.71 -4.75
C TRP A 46 20.05 -9.22 -6.02
N ARG A 47 20.36 -10.13 -6.95
CA ARG A 47 20.87 -9.79 -8.29
C ARG A 47 19.84 -8.97 -9.05
N GLY A 48 18.58 -9.43 -9.07
CA GLY A 48 17.47 -8.74 -9.71
C GLY A 48 17.27 -7.35 -9.15
N PHE A 49 17.23 -7.18 -7.82
CA PHE A 49 17.09 -5.87 -7.17
C PHE A 49 18.21 -4.90 -7.54
N ALA A 50 19.45 -5.39 -7.68
CA ALA A 50 20.57 -4.57 -8.12
C ALA A 50 20.52 -4.18 -9.60
N ALA A 51 19.79 -4.94 -10.41
CA ALA A 51 19.60 -4.67 -11.83
C ALA A 51 18.36 -3.79 -12.13
N LEU A 52 17.52 -3.49 -11.13
CA LEU A 52 16.38 -2.59 -11.26
C LEU A 52 16.86 -1.13 -11.30
N ASP A 53 16.28 -0.32 -12.19
CA ASP A 53 16.52 1.13 -12.23
C ASP A 53 16.04 1.84 -10.95
N ASP A 54 14.92 1.38 -10.40
CA ASP A 54 14.39 1.82 -9.11
C ASP A 54 13.83 0.61 -8.33
N PRO A 55 14.60 0.08 -7.36
CA PRO A 55 14.18 -1.06 -6.55
C PRO A 55 12.91 -0.78 -5.72
N LEU A 56 12.66 0.47 -5.33
CA LEU A 56 11.49 0.84 -4.54
C LEU A 56 10.23 0.90 -5.40
N ALA A 57 10.30 1.54 -6.57
CA ALA A 57 9.19 1.55 -7.53
C ALA A 57 8.91 0.14 -8.05
N GLY A 58 9.97 -0.62 -8.40
CA GLY A 58 9.84 -1.98 -8.89
C GLY A 58 9.18 -2.91 -7.88
N LEU A 59 9.45 -2.77 -6.58
CA LEU A 59 8.70 -3.51 -5.55
C LEU A 59 7.20 -3.22 -5.61
N LEU A 60 6.82 -1.95 -5.72
CA LEU A 60 5.42 -1.57 -5.79
C LEU A 60 4.75 -2.10 -7.06
N ASP A 61 5.45 -2.08 -8.20
CA ASP A 61 4.95 -2.65 -9.46
C ASP A 61 4.71 -4.17 -9.33
N MET A 62 5.64 -4.88 -8.68
CA MET A 62 5.50 -6.31 -8.39
C MET A 62 4.33 -6.61 -7.46
N LEU A 63 4.16 -5.83 -6.39
CA LEU A 63 3.07 -6.01 -5.43
C LEU A 63 1.71 -5.65 -6.03
N GLU A 64 1.64 -4.58 -6.84
CA GLU A 64 0.44 -4.20 -7.57
C GLU A 64 0.01 -5.28 -8.56
N SER A 65 0.96 -5.99 -9.19
CA SER A 65 0.70 -7.08 -10.13
C SER A 65 0.31 -8.41 -9.47
N CYS A 66 0.59 -8.58 -8.18
CA CYS A 66 0.16 -9.75 -7.42
C CYS A 66 -1.27 -9.62 -6.86
N ARG A 67 -1.87 -8.42 -6.91
CA ARG A 67 -3.23 -8.16 -6.43
C ARG A 67 -4.24 -9.14 -7.03
N GLY A 68 -5.05 -9.76 -6.17
CA GLY A 68 -6.10 -10.72 -6.56
C GLY A 68 -5.75 -12.20 -6.35
N ARG A 69 -4.48 -12.56 -6.15
CA ARG A 69 -4.06 -13.93 -5.79
C ARG A 69 -4.10 -14.14 -4.28
N ARG A 70 -5.32 -14.28 -3.74
CA ARG A 70 -5.53 -14.57 -2.32
C ARG A 70 -5.24 -16.05 -2.04
N GLY A 71 -4.13 -16.34 -1.36
CA GLY A 71 -3.76 -17.68 -0.92
C GLY A 71 -3.45 -17.73 0.58
N GLU A 72 -3.90 -18.79 1.25
CA GLU A 72 -3.52 -19.12 2.63
C GLU A 72 -2.12 -19.74 2.63
N GLY A 73 -1.08 -18.91 2.75
CA GLY A 73 0.30 -19.36 2.82
C GLY A 73 1.29 -18.21 3.02
N PRO A 74 2.58 -18.49 3.25
CA PRO A 74 3.61 -17.46 3.23
C PRO A 74 3.59 -16.79 1.85
N SER A 75 3.03 -15.59 1.80
CA SER A 75 2.88 -14.83 0.56
C SER A 75 4.25 -14.52 -0.02
N LEU A 76 4.49 -14.89 -1.28
CA LEU A 76 5.69 -14.51 -2.03
C LEU A 76 5.94 -13.00 -1.94
N GLU A 77 4.88 -12.19 -2.00
CA GLU A 77 4.90 -10.74 -1.77
C GLU A 77 5.63 -10.33 -0.49
N ALA A 78 5.33 -10.98 0.64
CA ALA A 78 5.95 -10.68 1.93
C ALA A 78 7.41 -11.13 1.98
N TRP A 79 7.72 -12.25 1.32
CA TRP A 79 9.10 -12.71 1.19
C TRP A 79 9.92 -11.73 0.34
N ILE A 80 9.43 -11.32 -0.83
CA ILE A 80 10.10 -10.34 -1.72
C ILE A 80 10.32 -9.02 -0.98
N SER A 81 9.27 -8.51 -0.31
CA SER A 81 9.37 -7.27 0.46
C SER A 81 10.44 -7.36 1.55
N ARG A 82 10.51 -8.49 2.27
CA ARG A 82 11.52 -8.71 3.30
C ARG A 82 12.93 -8.84 2.71
N GLN A 83 13.09 -9.50 1.56
CA GLN A 83 14.40 -9.60 0.91
C GLN A 83 14.90 -8.25 0.43
N LEU A 84 14.03 -7.41 -0.15
CA LEU A 84 14.42 -6.07 -0.53
C LEU A 84 14.83 -5.25 0.69
N GLN A 85 14.10 -5.36 1.81
CA GLN A 85 14.48 -4.72 3.06
C GLN A 85 15.90 -5.14 3.52
N CYS A 86 16.18 -6.45 3.55
CA CYS A 86 17.51 -6.96 3.91
C CYS A 86 18.60 -6.46 2.96
N TRP A 87 18.31 -6.45 1.65
CA TRP A 87 19.22 -5.98 0.63
C TRP A 87 19.53 -4.48 0.78
N LEU A 88 18.51 -3.65 1.00
CA LEU A 88 18.68 -2.20 1.27
C LEU A 88 19.51 -1.95 2.53
N GLN A 89 19.33 -2.75 3.58
CA GLN A 89 20.11 -2.66 4.82
C GLN A 89 21.57 -3.10 4.64
N ALA A 90 21.85 -3.97 3.67
CA ALA A 90 23.20 -4.44 3.36
C ALA A 90 23.97 -3.49 2.42
N GLN A 91 23.31 -2.50 1.83
CA GLN A 91 23.94 -1.54 0.92
C GLN A 91 24.61 -0.37 1.67
N PRO A 92 25.82 0.04 1.28
CA PRO A 92 26.41 1.30 1.75
C PRO A 92 25.56 2.48 1.21
N CYS A 93 24.95 3.23 2.14
CA CYS A 93 23.91 4.22 1.87
C CYS A 93 24.24 5.23 0.74
N PRO A 94 23.34 5.44 -0.24
CA PRO A 94 23.37 6.61 -1.11
C PRO A 94 22.79 7.86 -0.43
N SER A 95 23.26 9.03 -0.86
CA SER A 95 23.05 10.37 -0.29
C SER A 95 21.58 10.90 -0.36
N PRO A 96 21.10 11.66 0.65
CA PRO A 96 19.68 11.96 0.89
C PRO A 96 19.01 13.05 0.00
N ALA A 97 19.69 13.62 -1.00
CA ALA A 97 19.29 14.92 -1.54
C ALA A 97 18.16 14.92 -2.61
N GLN A 98 17.89 13.81 -3.31
CA GLN A 98 16.83 13.73 -4.35
C GLN A 98 15.55 13.03 -3.89
N HIS A 99 15.49 12.64 -2.61
CA HIS A 99 14.52 11.67 -2.11
C HIS A 99 13.13 12.25 -1.79
N SER A 100 12.97 13.54 -1.49
CA SER A 100 11.75 14.00 -0.79
C SER A 100 10.45 13.92 -1.60
N LEU A 101 10.42 14.39 -2.85
CA LEU A 101 9.19 14.38 -3.66
C LEU A 101 8.87 12.98 -4.21
N ARG A 102 9.89 12.28 -4.73
CA ARG A 102 9.75 10.91 -5.24
C ARG A 102 9.36 9.95 -4.13
N LEU A 103 9.95 10.07 -2.94
CA LEU A 103 9.57 9.28 -1.78
C LEU A 103 8.11 9.53 -1.40
N LYS A 104 7.60 10.77 -1.41
CA LYS A 104 6.18 11.05 -1.14
C LYS A 104 5.24 10.33 -2.13
N GLN A 105 5.58 10.32 -3.42
CA GLN A 105 4.80 9.58 -4.42
C GLN A 105 4.84 8.06 -4.17
N LEU A 106 6.02 7.52 -3.87
CA LEU A 106 6.20 6.11 -3.53
C LEU A 106 5.49 5.73 -2.23
N GLN A 107 5.49 6.60 -1.22
CA GLN A 107 4.75 6.42 0.03
C GLN A 107 3.25 6.35 -0.24
N ALA A 108 2.70 7.27 -1.05
CA ALA A 108 1.29 7.24 -1.43
C ALA A 108 0.89 5.93 -2.14
N ARG A 109 1.75 5.42 -3.03
CA ARG A 109 1.56 4.11 -3.68
C ARG A 109 1.68 2.95 -2.68
N ALA A 110 2.67 2.96 -1.80
CA ALA A 110 2.86 1.96 -0.75
C ALA A 110 1.67 1.88 0.20
N ILE A 111 1.09 3.01 0.58
CA ILE A 111 -0.12 3.08 1.41
C ILE A 111 -1.30 2.43 0.67
N ARG A 112 -1.50 2.71 -0.62
CA ARG A 112 -2.53 2.02 -1.42
C ARG A 112 -2.34 0.50 -1.40
N VAL A 113 -1.11 0.03 -1.62
CA VAL A 113 -0.78 -1.41 -1.54
C VAL A 113 -1.14 -1.96 -0.16
N LEU A 114 -0.73 -1.29 0.92
CA LEU A 114 -1.03 -1.71 2.30
C LEU A 114 -2.51 -1.88 2.60
N THR A 115 -3.36 -1.02 2.02
CA THR A 115 -4.81 -1.08 2.25
C THR A 115 -5.48 -2.27 1.56
N GLU A 116 -4.81 -2.91 0.61
CA GLU A 116 -5.37 -3.99 -0.22
C GLU A 116 -4.64 -5.33 -0.03
N SER A 117 -3.52 -5.32 0.68
CA SER A 117 -2.62 -6.46 0.85
C SER A 117 -2.75 -7.15 2.21
N PRO A 118 -2.23 -8.39 2.35
CA PRO A 118 -2.21 -9.09 3.63
C PRO A 118 -1.40 -8.35 4.70
N PRO A 119 -1.71 -8.55 6.00
CA PRO A 119 -1.05 -7.86 7.11
C PRO A 119 0.46 -8.14 7.21
N SER A 120 0.95 -9.20 6.56
CA SER A 120 2.38 -9.54 6.49
C SER A 120 3.22 -8.48 5.76
N LEU A 121 2.63 -7.69 4.86
CA LEU A 121 3.32 -6.61 4.14
C LEU A 121 3.47 -5.33 4.95
N VAL A 122 2.73 -5.20 6.05
CA VAL A 122 2.66 -3.98 6.85
C VAL A 122 4.03 -3.56 7.37
N ALA A 123 4.72 -4.44 8.07
CA ALA A 123 6.01 -4.12 8.68
C ALA A 123 7.12 -3.84 7.65
N PRO A 124 7.31 -4.68 6.59
CA PRO A 124 8.28 -4.39 5.54
C PRO A 124 8.05 -3.06 4.82
N LEU A 125 6.81 -2.78 4.38
CA LEU A 125 6.54 -1.55 3.63
C LEU A 125 6.64 -0.29 4.50
N THR A 126 6.22 -0.38 5.77
CA THR A 126 6.40 0.72 6.74
C THR A 126 7.88 1.06 6.90
N SER A 127 8.73 0.03 7.01
CA SER A 127 10.19 0.19 7.14
C SER A 127 10.84 0.74 5.86
N ILE A 128 10.61 0.09 4.71
CA ILE A 128 11.24 0.42 3.42
C ILE A 128 10.89 1.85 2.98
N PHE A 129 9.61 2.23 3.07
CA PHE A 129 9.14 3.55 2.65
C PHE A 129 9.11 4.57 3.80
N GLN A 130 9.59 4.19 4.99
CA GLN A 130 9.65 5.03 6.18
C GLN A 130 8.30 5.71 6.48
N LEU A 131 7.21 4.97 6.38
CA LEU A 131 5.85 5.53 6.44
C LEU A 131 5.55 6.22 7.77
N GLN A 132 6.26 5.86 8.85
CA GLN A 132 6.14 6.57 10.13
C GLN A 132 6.65 8.02 10.11
N HIS A 133 7.48 8.37 9.12
CA HIS A 133 8.01 9.73 8.91
C HIS A 133 7.31 10.45 7.75
N ALA A 134 6.30 9.83 7.13
CA ALA A 134 5.51 10.48 6.11
C ALA A 134 4.71 11.65 6.71
N ASP A 135 4.33 12.60 5.85
CA ASP A 135 3.49 13.74 6.24
C ASP A 135 2.14 13.23 6.78
N ARG A 136 1.90 13.47 8.08
CA ARG A 136 0.68 13.06 8.77
C ARG A 136 -0.57 13.59 8.08
N SER A 137 -0.54 14.81 7.58
CA SER A 137 -1.69 15.40 6.88
C SER A 137 -2.04 14.61 5.61
N CYS A 138 -1.03 14.16 4.85
CA CYS A 138 -1.26 13.29 3.68
C CYS A 138 -1.80 11.91 4.07
N LEU A 139 -1.32 11.33 5.18
CA LEU A 139 -1.81 10.05 5.69
C LEU A 139 -3.28 10.13 6.11
N LEU A 140 -3.67 11.20 6.80
CA LEU A 140 -5.06 11.44 7.21
C LEU A 140 -6.00 11.60 6.02
N VAL A 141 -5.59 12.33 4.97
CA VAL A 141 -6.37 12.44 3.73
C VAL A 141 -6.64 11.05 3.15
N HIS A 142 -5.66 10.16 3.18
CA HIS A 142 -5.84 8.79 2.68
C HIS A 142 -6.80 7.97 3.56
N VAL A 143 -6.68 8.07 4.89
CA VAL A 143 -7.62 7.42 5.82
C VAL A 143 -9.05 7.92 5.61
N HIS A 144 -9.24 9.22 5.44
CA HIS A 144 -10.56 9.80 5.17
C HIS A 144 -11.12 9.37 3.82
N ARG A 145 -10.28 9.26 2.79
CA ARG A 145 -10.69 8.73 1.49
C ARG A 145 -11.19 7.29 1.61
N LEU A 146 -10.46 6.41 2.30
CA LEU A 146 -10.89 5.03 2.54
C LEU A 146 -12.23 4.97 3.28
N HIS A 147 -12.42 5.85 4.26
CA HIS A 147 -13.67 5.95 4.99
C HIS A 147 -14.83 6.36 4.07
N GLN A 148 -14.61 7.36 3.21
CA GLN A 148 -15.60 7.78 2.21
C GLN A 148 -15.93 6.62 1.27
N GLU A 149 -14.94 5.87 0.78
CA GLU A 149 -15.13 4.68 -0.08
C GLU A 149 -15.81 3.49 0.65
N GLY A 150 -16.22 3.63 1.92
CA GLY A 150 -16.82 2.54 2.70
C GLY A 150 -15.82 1.47 3.15
N ARG A 151 -14.53 1.67 2.91
CA ARG A 151 -13.41 0.80 3.27
C ARG A 151 -12.97 1.02 4.72
N PHE A 152 -13.93 0.84 5.64
CA PHE A 152 -13.74 1.18 7.06
C PHE A 152 -12.70 0.29 7.75
N ARG A 153 -12.60 -0.99 7.37
CA ARG A 153 -11.59 -1.90 7.94
C ARG A 153 -10.18 -1.40 7.59
N GLU A 154 -9.99 -1.05 6.34
CA GLU A 154 -8.73 -0.61 5.76
C GLU A 154 -8.32 0.74 6.36
N ALA A 155 -9.27 1.68 6.50
CA ALA A 155 -9.06 2.96 7.16
C ALA A 155 -8.56 2.78 8.61
N VAL A 156 -9.23 1.92 9.38
CA VAL A 156 -8.88 1.65 10.79
C VAL A 156 -7.57 0.89 10.92
N MET A 157 -7.31 -0.10 10.05
CA MET A 157 -6.03 -0.81 10.03
C MET A 157 -4.88 0.15 9.74
N LEU A 158 -5.00 1.00 8.72
CA LEU A 158 -3.98 1.99 8.38
C LEU A 158 -3.75 2.98 9.53
N GLY A 159 -4.82 3.50 10.13
CA GLY A 159 -4.75 4.39 11.28
C GLY A 159 -4.06 3.76 12.49
N THR A 160 -4.33 2.48 12.76
CA THR A 160 -3.71 1.72 13.85
C THR A 160 -2.23 1.45 13.57
N THR A 161 -1.90 1.03 12.35
CA THR A 161 -0.54 0.72 11.91
C THR A 161 0.39 1.93 11.99
N LEU A 162 -0.08 3.09 11.54
CA LEU A 162 0.71 4.33 11.51
C LEU A 162 0.53 5.20 12.76
N LYS A 163 -0.17 4.68 13.78
CA LYS A 163 -0.45 5.37 15.04
C LYS A 163 -1.12 6.74 14.87
N LEU A 164 -2.09 6.83 13.97
CA LEU A 164 -2.83 8.06 13.63
C LEU A 164 -4.10 8.24 14.47
N GLN A 165 -4.45 7.27 15.33
CA GLN A 165 -5.73 7.27 16.06
C GLN A 165 -6.06 8.57 16.83
N PRO A 166 -5.10 9.28 17.47
CA PRO A 166 -5.39 10.54 18.17
C PRO A 166 -5.93 11.66 17.27
N GLU A 167 -5.61 11.62 15.98
CA GLU A 167 -5.97 12.64 14.99
C GLU A 167 -7.29 12.29 14.26
N LEU A 168 -7.84 11.10 14.52
CA LEU A 168 -9.04 10.58 13.87
C LEU A 168 -10.26 10.67 14.79
N ASP A 169 -11.41 10.95 14.19
CA ASP A 169 -12.68 10.97 14.88
C ASP A 169 -13.12 9.56 15.28
N VAL A 170 -13.28 9.34 16.60
CA VAL A 170 -13.59 8.02 17.15
C VAL A 170 -14.96 7.51 16.73
N GLU A 171 -15.95 8.38 16.58
CA GLU A 171 -17.30 8.00 16.18
C GLU A 171 -17.29 7.57 14.70
N LYS A 172 -16.72 8.41 13.83
CA LYS A 172 -16.62 8.11 12.39
C LYS A 172 -15.88 6.81 12.14
N MET A 173 -14.84 6.50 12.92
CA MET A 173 -14.06 5.26 12.75
C MET A 173 -14.70 4.05 13.41
N SER A 174 -15.33 4.20 14.58
CA SER A 174 -15.79 3.06 15.38
C SER A 174 -17.21 2.62 15.05
N VAL A 175 -18.12 3.56 14.74
CA VAL A 175 -19.53 3.24 14.47
C VAL A 175 -19.71 2.30 13.27
N PRO A 176 -19.07 2.51 12.10
CA PRO A 176 -19.17 1.57 10.99
C PRO A 176 -18.67 0.17 11.35
N LEU A 177 -17.67 0.06 12.23
CA LEU A 177 -17.17 -1.24 12.69
C LEU A 177 -18.14 -1.92 13.65
N LEU A 178 -18.75 -1.18 14.57
CA LEU A 178 -19.78 -1.68 15.48
C LEU A 178 -21.00 -2.20 14.71
N LEU A 179 -21.50 -1.43 13.73
CA LEU A 179 -22.63 -1.83 12.89
C LEU A 179 -22.35 -3.06 12.02
N GLN A 180 -21.07 -3.35 11.73
CA GLN A 180 -20.65 -4.51 10.94
C GLN A 180 -20.14 -5.67 11.79
N ASP A 181 -20.36 -5.64 13.12
CA ASP A 181 -19.93 -6.65 14.08
C ASP A 181 -18.40 -6.91 14.06
N LYS A 182 -17.61 -5.84 13.89
CA LYS A 182 -16.14 -5.87 13.83
C LYS A 182 -15.52 -5.38 15.14
N VAL A 183 -16.08 -5.82 16.27
CA VAL A 183 -15.69 -5.36 17.62
C VAL A 183 -14.21 -5.57 17.88
N ALA A 184 -13.66 -6.75 17.54
CA ALA A 184 -12.23 -7.04 17.76
C ALA A 184 -11.28 -6.06 17.02
N LEU A 185 -11.69 -5.53 15.86
CA LEU A 185 -10.89 -4.53 15.14
C LEU A 185 -10.99 -3.16 15.81
N MET A 186 -12.19 -2.81 16.27
CA MET A 186 -12.43 -1.57 17.01
C MET A 186 -11.68 -1.57 18.36
N GLU A 187 -11.68 -2.67 19.10
CA GLU A 187 -10.93 -2.80 20.35
C GLU A 187 -9.44 -2.59 20.12
N ARG A 188 -8.89 -3.20 19.05
CA ARG A 188 -7.50 -3.00 18.65
C ARG A 188 -7.20 -1.55 18.25
N TYR A 189 -8.15 -0.85 17.66
CA TYR A 189 -8.00 0.55 17.26
C TYR A 189 -7.83 1.46 18.49
N VAL A 190 -8.67 1.27 19.53
CA VAL A 190 -8.60 2.08 20.76
C VAL A 190 -7.57 1.58 21.77
N ALA A 191 -6.99 0.39 21.57
CA ALA A 191 -6.01 -0.20 22.45
C ALA A 191 -4.79 0.72 22.64
N GLY A 192 -4.44 1.01 23.89
CA GLY A 192 -3.33 1.89 24.25
C GLY A 192 -3.66 3.39 24.23
N PHE A 193 -4.92 3.77 23.95
CA PHE A 193 -5.37 5.17 23.96
C PHE A 193 -6.56 5.37 24.93
N PRO A 194 -6.30 5.67 26.21
CA PRO A 194 -7.35 5.80 27.23
C PRO A 194 -8.42 6.85 26.90
N ASP A 195 -8.04 7.93 26.24
CA ASP A 195 -8.99 8.96 25.78
C ASP A 195 -9.97 8.41 24.73
N LEU A 196 -9.49 7.62 23.78
CA LEU A 196 -10.34 7.01 22.76
C LEU A 196 -11.27 5.97 23.37
N GLN A 197 -10.76 5.16 24.31
CA GLN A 197 -11.56 4.19 25.05
C GLN A 197 -12.71 4.87 25.81
N ARG A 198 -12.43 5.97 26.53
CA ARG A 198 -13.45 6.75 27.24
C ARG A 198 -14.50 7.34 26.30
N ARG A 199 -14.07 7.94 25.18
CA ARG A 199 -15.01 8.53 24.21
C ARG A 199 -15.87 7.48 23.52
N LEU A 200 -15.31 6.31 23.22
CA LEU A 200 -16.05 5.18 22.68
C LEU A 200 -17.12 4.68 23.68
N LEU A 201 -16.76 4.52 24.96
CA LEU A 201 -17.72 4.12 25.98
C LEU A 201 -18.84 5.15 26.13
N ALA A 202 -18.49 6.44 26.21
CA ALA A 202 -19.49 7.51 26.27
C ALA A 202 -20.42 7.52 25.05
N LEU A 203 -19.90 7.22 23.86
CA LEU A 203 -20.70 7.06 22.65
C LEU A 203 -21.66 5.87 22.77
N MET A 204 -21.19 4.71 23.23
CA MET A 204 -22.05 3.53 23.43
C MET A 204 -23.12 3.78 24.50
N ASP A 205 -22.78 4.44 25.60
CA ASP A 205 -23.72 4.81 26.67
C ASP A 205 -24.82 5.77 26.16
N SER A 206 -24.50 6.62 25.19
CA SER A 206 -25.47 7.51 24.56
C SER A 206 -26.55 6.76 23.79
N TRP A 207 -26.22 5.60 23.22
CA TRP A 207 -27.15 4.74 22.49
C TRP A 207 -28.08 3.96 23.42
N CYS A 208 -27.75 3.90 24.72
CA CYS A 208 -28.57 3.27 25.75
C CYS A 208 -29.55 4.26 26.42
N GLN A 209 -29.51 5.55 26.06
CA GLN A 209 -30.41 6.54 26.64
C GLN A 209 -31.86 6.37 26.14
N PRO A 210 -32.87 6.65 27.00
CA PRO A 210 -34.26 6.57 26.60
C PRO A 210 -34.56 7.55 25.44
N GLY A 211 -35.25 7.06 24.41
CA GLY A 211 -35.62 7.85 23.23
C GLY A 211 -34.61 7.82 22.09
N PHE A 212 -33.49 7.11 22.24
CA PHE A 212 -32.54 6.87 21.16
C PHE A 212 -33.05 5.80 20.17
N ASP A 213 -32.99 6.08 18.86
CA ASP A 213 -33.25 5.10 17.80
C ASP A 213 -31.97 4.76 17.04
N ILE A 214 -31.58 3.49 17.05
CA ILE A 214 -30.41 2.99 16.32
C ILE A 214 -30.50 3.21 14.80
N LYS A 215 -31.71 3.36 14.27
CA LYS A 215 -31.94 3.66 12.85
C LYS A 215 -31.34 5.01 12.45
N ASP A 216 -31.30 5.99 13.36
CA ASP A 216 -30.71 7.29 13.10
C ASP A 216 -29.21 7.15 12.81
N VAL A 217 -28.52 6.31 13.59
CA VAL A 217 -27.11 5.98 13.40
C VAL A 217 -26.89 5.20 12.10
N ALA A 218 -27.71 4.20 11.82
CA ALA A 218 -27.59 3.41 10.59
C ALA A 218 -27.81 4.28 9.33
N SER A 219 -28.78 5.21 9.36
CA SER A 219 -29.11 6.07 8.22
C SER A 219 -27.97 7.03 7.86
N TYR A 220 -27.25 7.55 8.85
CA TYR A 220 -26.09 8.43 8.64
C TYR A 220 -24.95 7.73 7.92
N HIS A 221 -24.68 6.47 8.29
CA HIS A 221 -23.62 5.66 7.68
C HIS A 221 -24.00 5.04 6.34
N VAL A 222 -25.27 4.69 6.12
CA VAL A 222 -25.78 4.26 4.81
C VAL A 222 -25.74 5.41 3.80
N THR A 223 -26.08 6.63 4.21
CA THR A 223 -26.01 7.81 3.34
C THR A 223 -24.55 8.15 2.96
N ALA A 224 -23.62 8.02 3.92
CA ALA A 224 -22.19 8.20 3.67
C ALA A 224 -21.62 7.14 2.70
N ALA A 225 -22.03 5.87 2.84
CA ALA A 225 -21.62 4.79 1.94
C ALA A 225 -22.28 4.88 0.55
N GLY A 226 -23.56 5.28 0.49
CA GLY A 226 -24.31 5.45 -0.75
C GLY A 226 -23.84 6.62 -1.61
N ALA A 227 -23.43 7.73 -0.98
CA ALA A 227 -22.84 8.88 -1.68
C ALA A 227 -21.51 8.53 -2.38
N ALA A 228 -20.73 7.61 -1.79
CA ALA A 228 -19.48 7.14 -2.38
C ALA A 228 -19.71 6.21 -3.57
N ALA A 229 -20.68 5.30 -3.48
CA ALA A 229 -21.06 4.42 -4.59
C ALA A 229 -21.59 5.21 -5.80
N SER A 230 -22.37 6.27 -5.57
CA SER A 230 -22.91 7.11 -6.65
C SER A 230 -21.85 8.03 -7.31
N GLY A 231 -20.75 8.32 -6.61
CA GLY A 231 -19.61 9.08 -7.15
C GLY A 231 -18.79 8.29 -8.18
N GLU A 232 -18.66 6.97 -8.01
CA GLU A 232 -17.98 6.09 -8.97
C GLU A 232 -18.82 5.87 -10.24
N GLU A 233 -20.16 5.77 -10.13
CA GLU A 233 -21.04 5.64 -11.30
C GLU A 233 -20.98 6.87 -12.23
N ARG A 234 -20.74 8.07 -11.69
CA ARG A 234 -20.62 9.29 -12.51
C ARG A 234 -19.28 9.43 -13.23
N LEU A 235 -18.21 8.80 -12.74
CA LEU A 235 -16.91 8.78 -13.42
C LEU A 235 -16.80 7.64 -14.45
N GLY A 236 -17.61 6.58 -14.32
CA GLY A 236 -17.70 5.49 -15.30
C GLY A 236 -18.58 5.79 -16.53
N LEU A 237 -19.52 6.74 -16.45
CA LEU A 237 -20.45 7.03 -17.56
C LEU A 237 -19.97 8.09 -18.56
N ALA A 238 -18.85 8.78 -18.32
CA ALA A 238 -18.36 9.84 -19.22
C ALA A 238 -17.53 9.34 -20.42
N ALA A 239 -17.25 8.03 -20.53
CA ALA A 239 -16.34 7.48 -21.55
C ALA A 239 -17.02 6.77 -22.74
N ALA A 240 -18.35 6.82 -22.86
CA ALA A 240 -19.05 6.22 -24.00
C ALA A 240 -19.65 7.30 -24.91
N GLN A 241 -18.83 7.89 -25.79
CA GLN A 241 -19.36 8.56 -26.98
C GLN A 241 -19.62 7.51 -28.07
N PRO A 242 -20.82 7.43 -28.66
CA PRO A 242 -21.05 6.59 -29.81
C PRO A 242 -20.54 7.30 -31.07
N SER A 243 -19.58 6.64 -31.72
CA SER A 243 -19.14 6.91 -33.09
C SER A 243 -20.31 6.89 -34.07
N SER A 244 -20.54 7.99 -34.78
CA SER A 244 -21.48 8.09 -35.90
C SER A 244 -21.04 7.19 -37.08
N PRO A 245 -21.97 6.52 -37.78
CA PRO A 245 -21.67 5.97 -39.09
C PRO A 245 -21.93 7.00 -40.20
N LYS A 246 -21.22 6.77 -41.31
CA LYS A 246 -21.19 7.51 -42.58
C LYS A 246 -22.56 7.88 -43.17
#